data_AF-A0A9D1P6E9-F1
#
_entry.id   AF-A0A9D1P6E9-F1
#
_cell.length_a   1.000
_cell.length_b   1.000
_cell.length_c   1.000
_cell.angle_alpha   90.00
_cell.angle_beta   90.00
_cell.angle_gamma   90.00
#
_symmetry.space_group_name_H-M   'P 1'
#
loop_
_entity.id
_entity.type
_entity.pdbx_description
1 polymer ?
#
loop_
_entity_poly.entity_id
_entity_poly.type
_entity_poly.pdbx_seq_one_letter_code
_entity_poly.pdbx_strand_id
1 'polypeptide(L)'
;MTQNKSLQARKPRRHGLRHDIRTNYDLYLLAIPGVLYYALFKYWPMYGLQIAFRKYNPALGITGSPWVGLEYFEKFVNVYQFGSLMSNTFLLSFYALVVGFPIPIILALLLNSNRTRMFKKSVQMVTYAPHFISVVVLVSLLNVFFGQSTGLVNNLREMLGLSRELYMGKPQYFRHMYVWSGIWQNMGWGILAEFATGSV
;
A
#
# COMPACT_ATOMS: atom_id res chain seq x y z
N MET A 1 22.56 43.64 -46.35
CA MET A 1 21.69 42.66 -47.04
C MET A 1 22.23 41.25 -46.79
N THR A 2 21.75 40.55 -45.76
CA THR A 2 21.99 39.10 -45.64
C THR A 2 20.80 38.46 -44.92
N GLN A 3 20.19 37.51 -45.62
CA GLN A 3 18.86 36.98 -45.34
C GLN A 3 18.79 36.12 -44.07
N ASN A 4 17.73 36.39 -43.31
CA ASN A 4 17.21 35.58 -42.22
C ASN A 4 16.65 34.26 -42.80
N LYS A 5 17.42 33.16 -42.72
CA LYS A 5 16.90 31.82 -42.98
C LYS A 5 16.03 31.41 -41.78
N SER A 6 14.75 31.78 -41.86
CA SER A 6 13.69 31.29 -40.99
C SER A 6 13.79 29.77 -40.82
N LEU A 7 13.96 29.31 -39.58
CA LEU A 7 13.76 27.92 -39.19
C LEU A 7 12.31 27.54 -39.52
N GLN A 8 12.10 26.99 -40.72
CA GLN A 8 10.81 26.45 -41.11
C GLN A 8 10.52 25.25 -40.20
N ALA A 9 9.65 25.45 -39.21
CA ALA A 9 9.11 24.37 -38.40
C ALA A 9 8.41 23.38 -39.34
N ARG A 10 9.02 22.20 -39.53
CA ARG A 10 8.42 21.10 -40.31
C ARG A 10 7.06 20.78 -39.69
N LYS A 11 5.97 21.05 -40.43
CA LYS A 11 4.62 20.63 -40.03
C LYS A 11 4.64 19.12 -39.76
N PRO A 12 4.14 18.63 -38.61
CA PRO A 12 4.07 17.21 -38.35
C PRO A 12 3.19 16.58 -39.43
N ARG A 13 3.78 15.72 -40.27
CA ARG A 13 3.02 14.89 -41.22
C ARG A 13 2.10 14.02 -40.38
N ARG A 14 0.80 14.31 -40.40
CA ARG A 14 -0.24 13.43 -39.86
C ARG A 14 -0.25 12.17 -40.72
N HIS A 15 0.57 11.18 -40.36
CA HIS A 15 0.43 9.85 -40.89
C HIS A 15 -0.92 9.29 -40.41
N GLY A 16 -1.61 8.54 -41.27
CA GLY A 16 -2.87 7.91 -40.89
C GLY A 16 -2.61 6.81 -39.86
N LEU A 17 -3.58 6.57 -38.96
CA LEU A 17 -3.49 5.57 -37.88
C LEU A 17 -2.95 4.20 -38.35
N ARG A 18 -3.31 3.79 -39.58
CA ARG A 18 -2.86 2.53 -40.20
C ARG A 18 -1.37 2.51 -40.55
N HIS A 19 -0.81 3.64 -40.94
CA HIS A 19 0.62 3.77 -41.19
C HIS A 19 1.39 3.70 -39.88
N ASP A 20 0.92 4.39 -38.83
CA ASP A 20 1.57 4.38 -37.52
C ASP A 20 1.52 2.99 -36.84
N ILE A 21 0.42 2.27 -36.97
CA ILE A 21 0.30 0.89 -36.45
C ILE A 21 1.24 -0.07 -37.19
N ARG A 22 1.36 0.08 -38.51
CA ARG A 22 2.23 -0.78 -39.33
C ARG A 22 3.71 -0.49 -39.12
N THR A 23 4.06 0.79 -38.93
CA THR A 23 5.44 1.23 -38.66
C THR A 23 5.92 0.84 -37.26
N ASN A 24 5.01 0.76 -36.28
CA ASN A 24 5.32 0.44 -34.88
C ASN A 24 4.79 -0.94 -34.43
N TYR A 25 4.60 -1.88 -35.35
CA TYR A 25 3.96 -3.18 -35.05
C TYR A 25 4.72 -3.98 -33.98
N ASP A 26 6.04 -3.81 -33.93
CA ASP A 26 6.98 -4.39 -32.96
C ASP A 26 6.70 -3.90 -31.53
N LEU A 27 6.42 -2.60 -31.36
CA LEU A 27 6.01 -2.03 -30.07
C LEU A 27 4.67 -2.57 -29.60
N TYR A 28 3.70 -2.73 -30.52
CA TYR A 28 2.42 -3.36 -30.19
C TYR A 28 2.58 -4.84 -29.83
N LEU A 29 3.43 -5.58 -30.55
CA LEU A 29 3.71 -6.98 -30.25
C LEU A 29 4.32 -7.16 -28.85
N LEU A 30 5.23 -6.26 -28.45
CA LEU A 30 5.80 -6.25 -27.10
C LEU A 30 4.78 -5.88 -26.02
N ALA A 31 3.79 -5.04 -26.36
CA ALA A 31 2.73 -4.64 -25.43
C ALA A 31 1.66 -5.74 -25.22
N ILE A 32 1.42 -6.61 -26.21
CA ILE A 32 0.38 -7.65 -26.17
C ILE A 32 0.44 -8.53 -24.91
N PRO A 33 1.59 -9.10 -24.49
CA PRO A 33 1.66 -9.90 -23.27
C PRO A 33 1.22 -9.14 -22.02
N GLY A 34 1.60 -7.86 -21.90
CA GLY A 34 1.19 -7.00 -20.79
C GLY A 34 -0.32 -6.73 -20.81
N VAL A 35 -0.85 -6.35 -21.98
CA VAL A 35 -2.29 -6.10 -22.15
C VAL A 35 -3.11 -7.37 -21.87
N LEU A 36 -2.69 -8.52 -22.37
CA LEU A 36 -3.34 -9.81 -22.13
C LEU A 36 -3.32 -10.17 -20.64
N TYR A 37 -2.20 -9.96 -19.96
CA TYR A 37 -2.11 -10.17 -18.51
C TYR A 37 -3.14 -9.31 -17.75
N TYR A 38 -3.24 -8.01 -18.06
CA TYR A 38 -4.24 -7.14 -17.44
C TYR A 38 -5.66 -7.57 -17.78
N ALA A 39 -5.94 -7.91 -19.04
CA ALA A 39 -7.26 -8.35 -19.47
C ALA A 39 -7.70 -9.61 -18.71
N LEU A 40 -6.83 -10.61 -18.60
CA LEU A 40 -7.16 -11.92 -18.01
C LEU A 40 -7.11 -11.93 -16.47
N PHE A 41 -6.21 -11.18 -15.84
CA PHE A 41 -6.01 -11.26 -14.39
C PHE A 41 -6.53 -10.05 -13.61
N LYS A 42 -6.81 -8.93 -14.28
CA LYS A 42 -7.39 -7.74 -13.63
C LYS A 42 -8.82 -7.47 -14.07
N TYR A 43 -9.08 -7.41 -15.38
CA TYR A 43 -10.42 -7.08 -15.90
C TYR A 43 -11.38 -8.27 -15.87
N TRP A 44 -10.91 -9.48 -16.21
CA TRP A 44 -11.78 -10.65 -16.20
C TRP A 44 -12.35 -10.96 -14.79
N PRO A 45 -11.57 -10.95 -13.69
CA PRO A 45 -12.14 -11.12 -12.35
C PRO A 45 -13.15 -10.03 -11.97
N MET A 46 -13.08 -8.83 -12.58
CA MET A 46 -14.06 -7.77 -12.32
C MET A 46 -15.46 -8.12 -12.81
N TYR A 47 -15.61 -9.07 -13.76
CA TYR A 47 -16.91 -9.62 -14.10
C TYR A 47 -17.63 -10.24 -12.88
N GLY A 48 -16.85 -10.77 -11.93
CA GLY A 48 -17.36 -11.33 -10.68
C GLY A 48 -17.98 -10.31 -9.72
N LEU A 49 -17.78 -8.99 -9.92
CA LEU A 49 -18.41 -7.96 -9.08
C LEU A 49 -19.95 -8.04 -9.12
N GLN A 50 -20.52 -8.63 -10.17
CA GLN A 50 -21.96 -8.85 -10.28
C GLN A 50 -22.54 -9.71 -9.13
N ILE A 51 -21.71 -10.52 -8.47
CA ILE A 51 -22.09 -11.33 -7.30
C ILE A 51 -22.66 -10.43 -6.18
N ALA A 52 -22.14 -9.21 -6.01
CA ALA A 52 -22.63 -8.27 -4.99
C ALA A 52 -24.09 -7.85 -5.19
N PHE A 53 -24.62 -7.99 -6.41
CA PHE A 53 -25.98 -7.62 -6.79
C PHE A 53 -26.90 -8.84 -7.00
N ARG A 54 -26.42 -10.05 -6.72
CA ARG A 54 -27.14 -11.30 -6.95
C ARG A 54 -27.22 -12.12 -5.68
N LYS A 55 -28.32 -12.83 -5.47
CA LYS A 55 -28.44 -13.83 -4.40
C LYS A 55 -27.65 -15.07 -4.80
N TYR A 56 -26.33 -14.95 -4.66
CA TYR A 56 -25.37 -15.91 -5.19
C TYR A 56 -25.53 -17.28 -4.53
N ASN A 57 -25.78 -18.28 -5.37
CA ASN A 57 -25.75 -19.69 -4.99
C ASN A 57 -24.66 -20.38 -5.82
N PRO A 58 -23.63 -20.99 -5.18
CA PRO A 58 -22.57 -21.70 -5.88
C PRO A 58 -23.09 -22.75 -6.89
N ALA A 59 -24.23 -23.39 -6.60
CA ALA A 59 -24.84 -24.38 -7.49
C ALA A 59 -25.44 -23.77 -8.77
N LEU A 60 -25.85 -22.50 -8.74
CA LEU A 60 -26.44 -21.79 -9.89
C LEU A 60 -25.42 -20.92 -10.63
N GLY A 61 -24.19 -20.82 -10.12
CA GLY A 61 -23.14 -19.96 -10.66
C GLY A 61 -23.46 -18.47 -10.59
N ILE A 62 -22.62 -17.65 -11.23
CA ILE A 62 -22.72 -16.18 -11.19
C ILE A 62 -23.92 -15.69 -12.01
N THR A 63 -24.16 -16.28 -13.19
CA THR A 63 -25.19 -15.81 -14.12
C THR A 63 -26.58 -16.39 -13.84
N GLY A 64 -26.68 -17.59 -13.25
CA GLY A 64 -27.94 -18.24 -12.90
C GLY A 64 -28.54 -17.80 -11.55
N SER A 65 -27.77 -17.09 -10.73
CA SER A 65 -28.26 -16.55 -9.46
C SER A 65 -29.16 -15.32 -9.67
N PRO A 66 -30.31 -15.21 -9.00
CA PRO A 66 -31.26 -14.12 -9.22
C PRO A 66 -30.69 -12.76 -8.80
N TRP A 67 -30.99 -11.73 -9.59
CA TRP A 67 -30.55 -10.36 -9.35
C TRP A 67 -31.41 -9.72 -8.25
N VAL A 68 -30.76 -9.23 -7.19
CA VAL A 68 -31.40 -8.59 -6.03
C VAL A 68 -31.04 -7.11 -5.87
N GLY A 69 -30.29 -6.55 -6.81
CA GLY A 69 -29.94 -5.13 -6.79
C GLY A 69 -29.11 -4.76 -5.57
N LEU A 70 -29.56 -3.77 -4.79
CA LEU A 70 -28.81 -3.20 -3.67
C LEU A 70 -29.12 -3.84 -2.30
N GLU A 71 -29.88 -4.93 -2.26
CA GLU A 71 -30.34 -5.57 -1.01
C GLU A 71 -29.19 -5.79 0.00
N TYR A 72 -28.03 -6.29 -0.45
CA TYR A 72 -26.88 -6.52 0.42
C TYR A 72 -26.17 -5.24 0.88
N PHE A 73 -26.19 -4.19 0.07
CA PHE A 73 -25.65 -2.89 0.44
C PHE A 73 -26.51 -2.24 1.52
N GLU A 74 -27.83 -2.25 1.35
CA GLU A 74 -28.78 -1.77 2.36
C GLU A 74 -28.63 -2.56 3.66
N LYS A 75 -28.56 -3.89 3.60
CA LYS A 75 -28.31 -4.71 4.79
C LYS A 75 -27.01 -4.34 5.48
N PHE A 76 -25.92 -4.15 4.72
CA PHE A 76 -24.61 -3.80 5.25
C PHE A 76 -24.59 -2.44 5.96
N VAL A 77 -25.19 -1.41 5.35
CA VAL A 77 -25.25 -0.06 5.92
C VAL A 77 -26.15 0.01 7.16
N ASN A 78 -27.20 -0.81 7.20
CA ASN A 78 -28.14 -0.85 8.33
C ASN A 78 -27.69 -1.77 9.49
N VAL A 79 -26.53 -2.42 9.42
CA VAL A 79 -25.99 -3.18 10.56
C VAL A 79 -25.62 -2.21 11.69
N TYR A 80 -25.99 -2.53 12.94
CA TYR A 80 -25.68 -1.73 14.14
C TYR A 80 -24.20 -1.30 14.26
N GLN A 81 -23.29 -2.15 13.79
CA GLN A 81 -21.85 -1.93 13.87
C GLN A 81 -21.28 -1.10 12.70
N PHE A 82 -22.07 -0.79 11.66
CA PHE A 82 -21.60 -0.14 10.45
C PHE A 82 -20.86 1.17 10.74
N GLY A 83 -21.46 2.05 11.55
CA GLY A 83 -20.85 3.33 11.94
C GLY A 83 -19.51 3.14 12.65
N SER A 84 -19.45 2.23 13.62
CA SER A 84 -18.23 1.89 14.35
C SER A 84 -17.16 1.30 13.43
N LEU A 85 -17.53 0.42 12.49
CA LEU A 85 -16.60 -0.17 11.51
C LEU A 85 -16.00 0.92 10.60
N MET A 86 -16.85 1.79 10.04
CA MET A 86 -16.41 2.90 9.19
C MET A 86 -15.52 3.88 9.95
N SER A 87 -15.91 4.30 11.16
CA SER A 87 -15.10 5.21 11.96
C SER A 87 -13.78 4.57 12.38
N ASN A 88 -13.76 3.27 12.70
CA ASN A 88 -12.55 2.56 13.08
C ASN A 88 -11.55 2.48 11.91
N THR A 89 -12.03 2.12 10.72
CA THR A 89 -11.20 2.07 9.51
C THR A 89 -10.68 3.46 9.16
N PHE A 90 -11.55 4.47 9.16
CA PHE A 90 -11.17 5.84 8.88
C PHE A 90 -10.13 6.36 9.87
N LEU A 91 -10.36 6.20 11.18
CA LEU A 91 -9.42 6.61 12.22
C LEU A 91 -8.09 5.88 12.12
N LEU A 92 -8.11 4.57 11.80
CA LEU A 92 -6.89 3.79 11.62
C LEU A 92 -6.09 4.29 10.41
N SER A 93 -6.73 4.48 9.26
CA SER A 93 -6.10 4.99 8.04
C SER A 93 -5.59 6.42 8.23
N PHE A 94 -6.37 7.27 8.89
CA PHE A 94 -5.97 8.65 9.20
C PHE A 94 -4.76 8.68 10.15
N TYR A 95 -4.78 7.88 11.22
CA TYR A 95 -3.64 7.76 12.13
C TYR A 95 -2.38 7.24 11.42
N ALA A 96 -2.54 6.20 10.58
CA ALA A 96 -1.46 5.66 9.76
C ALA A 96 -0.88 6.70 8.80
N LEU A 97 -1.73 7.54 8.19
CA LEU A 97 -1.30 8.60 7.28
C LEU A 97 -0.59 9.72 8.02
N VAL A 98 -1.20 10.26 9.08
CA VAL A 98 -0.67 11.40 9.85
C VAL A 98 0.70 11.09 10.45
N VAL A 99 0.96 9.85 10.84
CA VAL A 99 2.24 9.46 11.43
C VAL A 99 3.18 8.83 10.40
N GLY A 100 2.65 8.01 9.49
CA GLY A 100 3.44 7.30 8.49
C GLY A 100 3.97 8.16 7.36
N PHE A 101 3.34 9.31 7.07
CA PHE A 101 3.86 10.25 6.08
C PHE A 101 5.03 11.12 6.63
N PRO A 102 4.93 11.76 7.81
CA PRO A 102 6.02 12.64 8.27
C PRO A 102 7.27 11.90 8.76
N ILE A 103 7.14 10.71 9.36
CA ILE A 103 8.28 10.01 9.97
C ILE A 103 9.39 9.69 8.96
N PRO A 104 9.13 9.09 7.78
CA PRO A 104 10.16 8.84 6.78
C PRO A 104 10.85 10.12 6.30
N ILE A 105 10.10 11.21 6.15
CA ILE A 105 10.63 12.53 5.73
C ILE A 105 11.57 13.09 6.79
N ILE A 106 11.14 13.10 8.06
CA ILE A 106 11.97 13.55 9.17
C ILE A 106 13.25 12.72 9.24
N LEU A 107 13.15 11.39 9.10
CA LEU A 107 14.30 10.51 9.14
C LEU A 107 15.24 10.73 7.93
N ALA A 108 14.69 10.98 6.72
CA ALA A 108 15.48 11.33 5.55
C ALA A 108 16.25 12.65 5.74
N LEU A 109 15.58 13.69 6.26
CA LEU A 109 16.20 14.98 6.56
C LEU A 109 17.31 14.85 7.61
N LEU A 110 17.06 14.12 8.71
CA LEU A 110 18.06 13.83 9.73
C LEU A 110 19.26 13.08 9.14
N LEU A 111 19.03 12.11 8.25
CA LEU A 111 20.10 11.39 7.58
C LEU A 111 20.87 12.24 6.58
N ASN A 112 20.23 13.25 5.98
CA ASN A 112 20.90 14.15 5.07
C ASN A 112 21.77 15.19 5.76
N SER A 113 21.34 15.68 6.93
CA SER A 113 22.13 16.63 7.73
C SER A 113 23.42 16.03 8.30
N ASN A 114 23.56 14.70 8.28
CA ASN A 114 24.75 14.01 8.78
C ASN A 114 25.89 14.00 7.73
N ARG A 115 27.06 14.51 8.12
CA ARG A 115 28.24 14.63 7.24
C ARG A 115 28.94 13.28 6.95
N THR A 116 28.76 12.28 7.81
CA THR A 116 29.47 11.00 7.72
C THR A 116 28.73 10.00 6.82
N ARG A 117 29.30 9.71 5.64
CA ARG A 117 28.74 8.78 4.66
C ARG A 117 28.51 7.36 5.21
N MET A 118 29.40 6.89 6.08
CA MET A 118 29.28 5.57 6.71
C MET A 118 28.05 5.47 7.62
N PHE A 119 27.79 6.51 8.41
CA PHE A 119 26.63 6.57 9.29
C PHE A 119 25.32 6.55 8.49
N LYS A 120 25.22 7.40 7.44
CA LYS A 120 24.05 7.44 6.54
C LYS A 120 23.76 6.07 5.94
N LYS A 121 24.79 5.38 5.43
CA LYS A 121 24.65 4.05 4.82
C LYS A 121 24.23 2.97 5.82
N SER A 122 24.80 2.99 7.03
CA SER A 122 24.46 2.01 8.08
C SER A 122 23.01 2.17 8.55
N VAL A 123 22.56 3.40 8.85
CA VAL A 123 21.18 3.61 9.29
C VAL A 123 20.19 3.25 8.19
N GLN A 124 20.45 3.65 6.93
CA GLN A 124 19.60 3.25 5.80
C GLN A 124 19.47 1.72 5.68
N MET A 125 20.58 0.99 5.83
CA MET A 125 20.55 -0.47 5.75
C MET A 125 19.72 -1.10 6.88
N VAL A 126 19.91 -0.64 8.12
CA VAL A 126 19.17 -1.14 9.29
C VAL A 126 17.68 -0.80 9.18
N THR A 127 17.35 0.43 8.78
CA THR A 127 15.97 0.89 8.66
C THR A 127 15.25 0.26 7.46
N TYR A 128 15.98 -0.16 6.42
CA TYR A 128 15.40 -0.84 5.25
C TYR A 128 15.18 -2.34 5.45
N ALA A 129 16.00 -3.00 6.27
CA ALA A 129 15.88 -4.45 6.51
C ALA A 129 14.46 -4.93 6.91
N PRO A 130 13.70 -4.22 7.77
CA PRO A 130 12.33 -4.58 8.13
C PRO A 130 11.36 -4.72 6.94
N HIS A 131 11.57 -3.97 5.85
CA HIS A 131 10.68 -4.01 4.69
C HIS A 131 10.60 -5.40 4.05
N PHE A 132 11.66 -6.21 4.18
CA PHE A 132 11.70 -7.58 3.67
C PHE A 132 11.05 -8.61 4.58
N ILE A 133 10.69 -8.24 5.81
CA ILE A 133 10.00 -9.13 6.74
C ILE A 133 8.56 -9.26 6.29
N SER A 134 8.03 -10.48 6.20
CA SER A 134 6.62 -10.68 5.85
C SER A 134 5.70 -10.20 6.97
N VAL A 135 4.47 -9.80 6.63
CA VAL A 135 3.48 -9.35 7.63
C VAL A 135 3.18 -10.43 8.67
N VAL A 136 3.17 -11.72 8.27
CA VAL A 136 2.96 -12.84 9.20
C VAL A 136 4.10 -12.93 10.20
N VAL A 137 5.35 -12.80 9.76
CA VAL A 137 6.52 -12.79 10.65
C VAL A 137 6.50 -11.56 11.56
N LEU A 138 6.10 -10.39 11.06
CA LEU A 138 5.94 -9.19 11.87
C LEU A 138 4.94 -9.42 13.01
N VAL A 139 3.78 -10.03 12.74
CA VAL A 139 2.80 -10.36 13.78
C VAL A 139 3.36 -11.38 14.77
N SER A 140 4.15 -12.35 14.33
CA SER A 140 4.85 -13.28 15.23
C SER A 140 5.85 -12.55 16.13
N LEU A 141 6.61 -11.59 15.60
CA LEU A 141 7.51 -10.74 16.40
C LEU A 141 6.72 -9.95 17.43
N LEU A 142 5.59 -9.33 17.04
CA LEU A 142 4.72 -8.63 18.00
C LEU A 142 4.25 -9.56 19.14
N ASN A 143 3.97 -10.84 18.86
CA ASN A 143 3.65 -11.81 19.91
C ASN A 143 4.84 -12.09 20.84
N VAL A 144 6.07 -12.16 20.31
CA VAL A 144 7.28 -12.33 21.11
C VAL A 144 7.58 -11.11 21.99
N PHE A 145 7.34 -9.90 21.49
CA PHE A 145 7.59 -8.67 22.25
C PHE A 145 6.45 -8.34 23.24
N PHE A 146 5.20 -8.46 22.82
CA PHE A 146 4.01 -7.99 23.52
C PHE A 146 3.10 -9.12 24.05
N GLY A 147 3.55 -10.37 23.99
CA GLY A 147 2.82 -11.52 24.56
C GLY A 147 2.57 -11.36 26.07
N GLN A 148 1.43 -11.84 26.55
CA GLN A 148 1.06 -11.72 27.96
C GLN A 148 1.97 -12.57 28.88
N SER A 149 2.29 -13.80 28.46
CA SER A 149 2.99 -14.78 29.29
C SER A 149 4.52 -14.76 29.14
N THR A 150 5.05 -14.39 27.98
CA THR A 150 6.50 -14.43 27.71
C THR A 150 7.01 -13.16 27.03
N GLY A 151 6.16 -12.15 26.86
CA GLY A 151 6.52 -10.94 26.13
C GLY A 151 7.61 -10.14 26.82
N LEU A 152 8.63 -9.73 26.06
CA LEU A 152 9.73 -8.90 26.56
C LEU A 152 9.24 -7.65 27.31
N VAL A 153 8.19 -6.98 26.80
CA VAL A 153 7.63 -5.78 27.44
C VAL A 153 6.97 -6.11 28.79
N ASN A 154 6.30 -7.25 28.90
CA ASN A 154 5.69 -7.67 30.16
C ASN A 154 6.71 -8.14 31.18
N ASN A 155 7.79 -8.80 30.74
CA ASN A 155 8.91 -9.15 31.62
C ASN A 155 9.56 -7.90 32.22
N LEU A 156 9.79 -6.86 31.40
CA LEU A 156 10.31 -5.57 31.90
C LEU A 156 9.34 -4.89 32.88
N ARG A 157 8.02 -4.97 32.64
CA ARG A 157 7.02 -4.42 33.56
C ARG A 157 7.01 -5.13 34.91
N GLU A 158 7.13 -6.44 34.91
CA GLU A 158 7.24 -7.23 36.13
C GLU A 158 8.52 -6.91 36.91
N MET A 159 9.65 -6.73 36.22
CA MET A 159 10.90 -6.27 36.86
C MET A 159 10.76 -4.90 37.53
N LEU A 160 9.87 -4.05 37.02
CA LEU A 160 9.54 -2.74 37.60
C LEU A 160 8.42 -2.81 38.66
N GLY A 161 7.97 -4.02 39.04
CA GLY A 161 6.91 -4.23 40.03
C GLY A 161 5.49 -3.98 39.52
N LEU A 162 5.29 -3.86 38.20
CA LEU A 162 3.98 -3.64 37.57
C LEU A 162 3.33 -4.97 37.14
N SER A 163 2.00 -5.00 37.14
CA SER A 163 1.24 -6.17 36.66
C SER A 163 1.34 -6.33 35.15
N ARG A 164 1.43 -7.57 34.67
CA ARG A 164 1.42 -7.91 33.24
C ARG A 164 0.13 -7.45 32.55
N GLU A 165 0.24 -7.02 31.30
CA GLU A 165 -0.85 -6.46 30.50
C GLU A 165 -1.07 -7.31 29.24
N LEU A 166 -2.33 -7.56 28.91
CA LEU A 166 -2.73 -8.28 27.71
C LEU A 166 -2.79 -7.31 26.50
N TYR A 167 -1.62 -6.91 25.98
CA TYR A 167 -1.53 -5.99 24.84
C TYR A 167 -2.26 -6.51 23.59
N MET A 168 -2.01 -7.76 23.23
CA MET A 168 -2.58 -8.40 22.02
C MET A 168 -4.08 -8.68 22.12
N GLY A 169 -4.65 -8.71 23.33
CA GLY A 169 -6.08 -9.00 23.55
C GLY A 169 -6.95 -7.78 23.85
N LYS A 170 -6.36 -6.59 24.07
CA LYS A 170 -7.13 -5.36 24.36
C LYS A 170 -7.25 -4.47 23.11
N PRO A 171 -8.47 -4.10 22.67
CA PRO A 171 -8.70 -3.32 21.45
C PRO A 171 -7.98 -1.96 21.40
N GLN A 172 -7.78 -1.33 22.56
CA GLN A 172 -7.12 -0.03 22.68
C GLN A 172 -5.68 -0.02 22.13
N TYR A 173 -4.96 -1.14 22.21
CA TYR A 173 -3.59 -1.23 21.72
C TYR A 173 -3.51 -1.60 20.23
N PHE A 174 -4.58 -2.14 19.65
CA PHE A 174 -4.57 -2.62 18.26
C PHE A 174 -4.12 -1.53 17.27
N ARG A 175 -4.73 -0.34 17.36
CA ARG A 175 -4.42 0.76 16.44
C ARG A 175 -2.96 1.20 16.55
N HIS A 176 -2.44 1.29 17.77
CA HIS A 176 -1.06 1.66 18.02
C HIS A 176 -0.09 0.60 17.53
N MET A 177 -0.33 -0.68 17.86
CA MET A 177 0.53 -1.78 17.40
C MET A 177 0.56 -1.85 15.88
N TYR A 178 -0.61 -1.77 15.22
CA TYR A 178 -0.72 -1.80 13.76
C TYR A 178 0.04 -0.64 13.09
N VAL A 179 -0.21 0.60 13.54
CA VAL A 179 0.39 1.78 12.91
C VAL A 179 1.90 1.82 13.15
N TRP A 180 2.36 1.62 14.39
CA TRP A 180 3.80 1.67 14.69
C TRP A 180 4.57 0.53 14.05
N SER A 181 4.03 -0.69 14.06
CA SER A 181 4.69 -1.83 13.40
C SER A 181 4.75 -1.62 11.89
N GLY A 182 3.68 -1.09 11.30
CA GLY A 182 3.63 -0.77 9.87
C GLY A 182 4.62 0.33 9.48
N ILE A 183 4.74 1.38 10.30
CA ILE A 183 5.72 2.45 10.05
C ILE A 183 7.14 1.93 10.20
N TRP A 184 7.43 1.14 11.25
CA TRP A 184 8.72 0.51 11.43
C TRP A 184 9.11 -0.38 10.25
N GLN A 185 8.16 -1.15 9.70
CA GLN A 185 8.39 -2.00 8.55
C GLN A 185 8.68 -1.22 7.26
N ASN A 186 8.00 -0.07 7.06
CA ASN A 186 8.00 0.63 5.77
C ASN A 186 8.84 1.92 5.72
N MET A 187 9.26 2.46 6.88
CA MET A 187 9.95 3.75 6.94
C MET A 187 11.25 3.77 6.13
N GLY A 188 11.99 2.66 6.09
CA GLY A 188 13.26 2.56 5.35
C GLY A 188 13.11 2.65 3.84
N TRP A 189 12.03 2.09 3.31
CA TRP A 189 11.70 2.22 1.89
C TRP A 189 11.28 3.65 1.54
N GLY A 190 10.46 4.29 2.41
CA GLY A 190 10.04 5.68 2.21
C GLY A 190 11.22 6.65 2.11
N ILE A 191 12.25 6.47 2.95
CA ILE A 191 13.48 7.27 2.90
C ILE A 191 14.20 7.14 1.55
N LEU A 192 14.27 5.93 0.99
CA LEU A 192 14.94 5.69 -0.30
C LEU A 192 14.22 6.41 -1.43
N ALA A 193 12.88 6.41 -1.42
CA ALA A 193 12.08 7.12 -2.41
C ALA A 193 12.33 8.64 -2.39
N GLU A 194 12.45 9.25 -1.20
CA GLU A 194 12.76 10.68 -1.06
C GLU A 194 14.17 10.99 -1.58
N PHE A 195 15.18 10.22 -1.17
CA PHE A 195 16.55 10.42 -1.67
C PHE A 195 16.68 10.19 -3.18
N ALA A 196 15.93 9.25 -3.76
CA ALA A 196 15.94 9.01 -5.21
C ALA A 196 15.28 10.15 -6.00
N THR A 197 14.30 10.84 -5.40
CA THR A 197 13.57 11.94 -6.03
C THR A 197 14.35 13.27 -5.98
N GLY A 198 15.41 13.36 -5.17
CA GLY A 198 16.20 14.59 -5.00
C GLY A 198 15.47 15.68 -4.20
N SER A 199 14.40 15.31 -3.47
CA SER A 199 13.72 16.21 -2.52
C SER A 199 14.60 16.56 -1.32
N VAL A 200 15.72 15.85 -1.12
CA VAL A 200 16.72 16.07 -0.05
C VAL A 200 18.12 15.61 -0.48
#